data_AF-A0A2V9YWP0-F1
#
_entry.id   AF-A0A2V9YWP0-F1
#
_cell.length_a   1.000
_cell.length_b   1.000
_cell.length_c   1.000
_cell.angle_alpha   90.00
_cell.angle_beta   90.00
_cell.angle_gamma   90.00
#
_symmetry.space_group_name_H-M   'P 1'
#
loop_
_entity.id
_entity.type
_entity.pdbx_description
1 polymer ?
#
loop_
_entity_poly.entity_id
_entity_poly.type
_entity_poly.pdbx_seq_one_letter_code
_entity_poly.pdbx_strand_id
1 'polypeptide(L)' 'MGKARWLLAWSSDGEPTKDAIRIKVSLTHEEMAQLIGTSRQTVTRVLGEFRDKQLAQLRCSTLLIKNRAGLEKPAPA' A
#
# COMPACT_ATOMS: atom_id res chain seq x y z
N MET A 1 12.84 10.91 -0.14
CA MET A 1 11.71 10.30 -0.89
C MET A 1 11.01 9.30 0.01
N GLY A 2 9.72 9.48 0.31
CA GLY A 2 8.99 8.62 1.25
C GLY A 2 8.75 7.21 0.68
N LYS A 3 9.05 6.17 1.47
CA LYS A 3 9.04 4.74 1.09
C LYS A 3 7.66 4.18 0.64
N ALA A 4 6.62 5.02 0.62
CA ALA A 4 5.22 4.61 0.43
C ALA A 4 4.44 5.41 -0.63
N ARG A 5 5.10 6.27 -1.40
CA ARG A 5 4.40 7.16 -2.37
C ARG A 5 3.62 6.39 -3.44
N TRP A 6 4.02 5.17 -3.76
CA TRP A 6 3.34 4.30 -4.73
C TRP A 6 1.95 3.82 -4.25
N LEU A 7 1.75 3.65 -2.94
CA LEU A 7 0.44 3.32 -2.38
C LEU A 7 -0.57 4.45 -2.58
N LEU A 8 -0.10 5.71 -2.54
CA LEU A 8 -0.94 6.87 -2.86
C LEU A 8 -1.30 6.91 -4.34
N ALA A 9 -0.36 6.56 -5.22
CA ALA A 9 -0.63 6.43 -6.65
C ALA A 9 -1.69 5.35 -6.92
N TRP A 10 -1.55 4.17 -6.32
CA TRP A 10 -2.55 3.10 -6.42
C TRP A 10 -3.88 3.44 -5.74
N SER A 11 -3.87 4.20 -4.66
CA SER A 11 -5.11 4.68 -4.03
C SER A 11 -5.91 5.64 -4.91
N SER A 12 -5.27 6.25 -5.92
CA SER A 12 -5.98 7.06 -6.92
C SER A 12 -6.64 6.22 -8.01
N ASP A 13 -6.18 4.99 -8.21
CA ASP A 13 -6.73 4.02 -9.18
C ASP A 13 -7.73 3.04 -8.54
N GLY A 14 -7.72 2.94 -7.20
CA GLY A 14 -8.64 2.10 -6.44
C GLY A 14 -10.04 2.69 -6.28
N GLU A 15 -11.04 1.83 -6.06
CA GLU A 15 -12.40 2.26 -5.78
C GLU A 15 -12.52 2.77 -4.34
N PRO A 16 -12.84 4.07 -4.12
CA PRO A 16 -13.16 4.57 -2.79
C PRO A 16 -14.52 4.03 -2.35
N THR A 17 -14.53 3.39 -1.19
CA THR A 17 -15.73 2.91 -0.50
C THR A 17 -16.02 3.82 0.70
N LYS A 18 -17.18 3.64 1.37
CA LYS A 18 -17.60 4.46 2.52
C LYS A 18 -16.53 4.66 3.61
N ASP A 19 -15.64 3.69 3.80
CA ASP A 19 -14.68 3.69 4.92
C ASP A 19 -13.24 3.32 4.50
N ALA A 20 -13.02 2.97 3.22
CA ALA A 20 -11.73 2.47 2.75
C ALA A 20 -11.62 2.55 1.22
N ILE A 21 -10.41 2.58 0.67
CA ILE A 21 -10.15 2.44 -0.78
C ILE A 21 -9.78 0.99 -1.06
N ARG A 22 -10.54 0.34 -1.96
CA ARG A 22 -10.29 -1.04 -2.36
C ARG A 22 -9.61 -1.05 -3.72
N ILE A 23 -8.38 -1.53 -3.75
CA ILE A 23 -7.58 -1.68 -4.96
C ILE A 23 -7.46 -3.17 -5.27
N LYS A 24 -7.81 -3.56 -6.48
CA LYS A 24 -7.59 -4.94 -6.94
C LYS A 24 -6.16 -5.06 -7.44
N VAL A 25 -5.28 -5.54 -6.58
CA VAL A 25 -3.87 -5.74 -6.90
C VAL A 25 -3.73 -7.17 -7.43
N SER A 26 -3.86 -7.34 -8.75
CA SER A 26 -3.57 -8.63 -9.41
C SER A 26 -2.08 -8.97 -9.45
N LEU A 27 -1.23 -8.06 -8.95
CA LEU A 27 0.22 -8.12 -9.03
C LEU A 27 0.80 -8.92 -7.87
N THR A 28 1.84 -9.71 -8.15
CA THR A 28 2.60 -10.41 -7.12
C THR A 28 3.47 -9.45 -6.30
N HIS A 29 3.99 -9.90 -5.15
CA HIS A 29 4.96 -9.11 -4.38
C HIS A 29 6.21 -8.74 -5.18
N GLU A 30 6.60 -9.57 -6.16
CA GLU A 30 7.69 -9.26 -7.08
C GLU A 30 7.31 -8.19 -8.09
N GLU A 31 6.12 -8.25 -8.66
CA GLU A 31 5.66 -7.22 -9.59
C GLU A 31 5.44 -5.88 -8.89
N MET A 32 4.94 -5.90 -7.66
CA MET A 32 4.93 -4.72 -6.79
C MET A 32 6.35 -4.16 -6.65
N ALA A 33 7.32 -5.00 -6.30
CA ALA A 33 8.70 -4.60 -6.13
C ALA A 33 9.26 -3.96 -7.41
N GLN A 34 9.01 -4.57 -8.57
CA GLN A 34 9.42 -4.04 -9.87
C GLN A 34 8.75 -2.69 -10.21
N LEU A 35 7.44 -2.57 -10.03
CA LEU A 35 6.69 -1.35 -10.30
C LEU A 35 7.14 -0.17 -9.42
N ILE A 36 7.52 -0.47 -8.18
CA ILE A 36 7.99 0.53 -7.22
C ILE A 36 9.49 0.84 -7.43
N GLY A 37 10.21 0.00 -8.17
CA GLY A 37 11.67 0.07 -8.27
C GLY A 37 12.35 -0.25 -6.93
N THR A 38 11.80 -1.20 -6.17
CA THR A 38 12.33 -1.63 -4.88
C THR A 38 12.44 -3.15 -4.80
N SER A 39 12.91 -3.68 -3.67
CA SER A 39 12.99 -5.13 -3.44
C SER A 39 11.71 -5.66 -2.79
N ARG A 40 11.38 -6.93 -3.05
CA ARG A 40 10.26 -7.64 -2.41
C ARG A 40 10.29 -7.49 -0.88
N GLN A 41 11.47 -7.56 -0.27
CA GLN A 41 11.65 -7.33 1.17
C GLN A 41 11.14 -5.97 1.62
N THR A 42 11.46 -4.90 0.89
CA THR A 42 10.98 -3.55 1.18
C THR A 42 9.47 -3.48 1.05
N VAL A 43 8.89 -4.06 -0.01
CA VAL A 43 7.43 -4.12 -0.20
C VAL A 43 6.75 -4.82 0.97
N THR A 44 7.21 -6.02 1.35
CA THR A 44 6.66 -6.77 2.48
C THR A 44 6.82 -6.03 3.79
N ARG A 45 7.97 -5.38 4.03
CA ARG A 45 8.21 -4.59 5.25
C ARG A 45 7.26 -3.40 5.33
N VAL A 46 7.13 -2.66 4.25
CA VAL A 46 6.24 -1.50 4.13
C VAL A 46 4.77 -1.91 4.29
N LEU A 47 4.33 -2.97 3.60
CA LEU A 47 2.99 -3.54 3.76
C LEU A 47 2.74 -4.04 5.19
N GLY A 48 3.75 -4.63 5.83
CA GLY A 48 3.69 -5.08 7.22
C GLY A 48 3.48 -3.91 8.18
N GLU A 49 4.24 -2.83 8.03
CA GLU A 49 4.07 -1.60 8.82
C GLU A 49 2.69 -0.97 8.59
N PHE A 50 2.19 -0.96 7.35
CA PHE A 50 0.86 -0.44 7.06
C PHE A 50 -0.26 -1.31 7.64
N ARG A 51 -0.07 -2.63 7.69
CA ARG A 51 -0.99 -3.54 8.34
C ARG A 51 -1.02 -3.33 9.86
N ASP A 52 0.15 -3.19 10.47
CA ASP A 52 0.30 -2.93 11.91
C ASP A 52 -0.39 -1.63 12.31
N LYS A 53 -0.16 -0.56 11.54
CA LYS A 53 -0.79 0.75 11.76
C LYS A 53 -2.26 0.83 11.31
N GLN A 54 -2.86 -0.29 10.89
CA GLN A 54 -4.22 -0.39 10.33
C GLN A 54 -4.51 0.59 9.18
N LEU A 55 -3.47 1.03 8.46
CA LEU A 55 -3.56 1.99 7.37
C LEU A 55 -3.96 1.30 6.06
N ALA A 56 -3.34 0.14 5.79
CA ALA A 56 -3.65 -0.68 4.62
C ALA A 56 -3.52 -2.18 4.93
N GLN A 57 -4.38 -2.99 4.32
CA GLN A 57 -4.36 -4.45 4.41
C GLN A 57 -4.33 -5.06 3.03
N LEU A 58 -3.28 -5.85 2.76
CA LEU A 58 -3.24 -6.69 1.57
C LEU A 58 -3.84 -8.08 1.87
N ARG A 59 -4.82 -8.49 1.07
CA ARG A 59 -5.51 -9.78 1.13
C ARG A 59 -5.40 -10.47 -0.24
N CYS A 60 -4.51 -11.46 -0.37
CA CYS A 60 -4.19 -12.19 -1.61
C CYS A 60 -3.85 -11.29 -2.82
N SER A 61 -4.88 -10.68 -3.42
CA SER A 61 -4.83 -9.85 -4.62
C SER A 61 -5.69 -8.58 -4.47
N THR A 62 -5.99 -8.17 -3.24
CA THR A 62 -6.82 -6.99 -2.96
C THR A 62 -6.19 -6.21 -1.82
N LEU A 63 -5.85 -4.95 -2.09
CA LEU A 63 -5.34 -4.01 -1.10
C LEU A 63 -6.50 -3.13 -0.62
N LEU A 64 -6.74 -3.14 0.69
CA LEU A 64 -7.75 -2.34 1.38
C LEU A 64 -7.04 -1.24 2.15
N ILE A 65 -7.12 0.00 1.69
CA ILE A 65 -6.58 1.18 2.37
C ILE A 65 -7.68 1.77 3.23
N LYS A 66 -7.59 1.64 4.55
CA LYS A 66 -8.59 2.21 5.47
C LYS A 66 -8.33 3.69 5.75
N ASN A 67 -7.07 4.11 5.76
CA ASN A 67 -6.70 5.47 6.13
C ASN A 67 -5.70 6.07 5.16
N ARG A 68 -6.22 6.82 4.18
CA ARG A 68 -5.41 7.54 3.19
C ARG A 68 -4.52 8.61 3.84
N ALA A 69 -4.99 9.29 4.87
CA ALA A 69 -4.22 10.34 5.56
C ALA A 69 -2.97 9.78 6.25
N GLY A 70 -3.03 8.55 6.78
CA GLY A 70 -1.86 7.89 7.36
C GLY A 70 -0.86 7.36 6.32
N LEU A 71 -1.26 7.20 5.05
CA LEU A 71 -0.33 6.88 3.95
C LEU A 71 0.49 8.10 3.50
N GLU A 72 -0.02 9.32 3.66
CA GLU A 72 0.71 10.55 3.32
C GLU A 72 1.79 10.90 4.33
N LYS A 73 1.63 10.44 5.58
CA LYS A 73 2.61 10.61 6.66
C LYS A 73 3.05 9.24 7.18
N PRO A 74 3.83 8.46 6.41
CA PRO A 74 4.56 7.36 7.02
C PRO A 74 5.53 8.00 8.02
N ALA A 75 5.27 7.80 9.32
CA ALA A 75 6.03 8.40 10.40
C ALA A 75 7.55 8.27 10.15
N PRO A 76 8.34 9.35 10.33
CA PRO A 76 9.78 9.27 10.19
C PRO A 76 10.33 8.38 11.32
N ALA A 77 10.94 7.27 10.95
CA ALA A 77 11.84 6.50 11.79
C ALA A 77 13.25 6.68 11.24
#